data_AF-A0A172ZIT2-F1
#
_entry.id   AF-A0A172ZIT2-F1
#
_cell.length_a   1.000
_cell.length_b   1.000
_cell.length_c   1.000
_cell.angle_alpha   90.00
_cell.angle_beta   90.00
_cell.angle_gamma   90.00
#
_symmetry.space_group_name_H-M   'P 1'
#
loop_
_entity.id
_entity.type
_entity.pdbx_description
1 polymer ?
#
loop_
_entity_poly.entity_id
_entity_poly.type
_entity_poly.pdbx_seq_one_letter_code
_entity_poly.pdbx_strand_id
1 'polypeptide(L)'
;MKDKVKGLVIGIAIGSLLTGATVVAAQDVHVQAIKEKISMFVDGSSKGSTQALIYQGTTYVPARSMSESLGKSIGMYDQNLYIGKQPVVKVTEQQAIQLVRKKYKIAESSHLYVEVDSETSTKYTVHVYEVVQDDAETSHTATYGWYDVDKFTGKITSMF
;
A
#
# COMPACT_ATOMS: atom_id res chain seq x y z
N MET A 1 18.69 -2.76 45.05
CA MET A 1 19.38 -3.91 44.40
C MET A 1 18.52 -4.60 43.33
N LYS A 2 17.21 -4.78 43.53
CA LYS A 2 16.32 -5.44 42.57
C LYS A 2 16.28 -4.79 41.17
N ASP A 3 16.37 -3.47 41.07
CA ASP A 3 16.24 -2.78 39.77
C ASP A 3 17.52 -2.78 38.93
N LYS A 4 18.69 -2.81 39.59
CA LYS A 4 20.00 -2.92 38.92
C LYS A 4 20.22 -4.31 38.32
N VAL A 5 19.69 -5.34 38.98
CA VAL A 5 19.74 -6.73 38.49
C VAL A 5 18.81 -6.91 37.28
N LYS A 6 17.62 -6.28 37.28
CA LYS A 6 16.73 -6.28 36.11
C LYS A 6 17.38 -5.62 34.88
N GLY A 7 18.05 -4.48 35.08
CA GLY A 7 18.79 -3.81 34.00
C GLY A 7 19.97 -4.63 33.45
N LEU A 8 20.69 -5.35 34.32
CA LEU A 8 21.79 -6.22 33.92
C LEU A 8 21.32 -7.43 33.10
N VAL A 9 20.19 -8.05 33.47
CA VAL A 9 19.63 -9.21 32.74
C VAL A 9 19.16 -8.82 31.34
N ILE A 10 18.51 -7.66 31.19
CA ILE A 10 18.10 -7.12 29.89
C ILE A 10 19.35 -6.76 29.04
N GLY A 11 20.38 -6.15 29.66
CA GLY A 11 21.62 -5.80 28.97
C GLY A 11 22.41 -7.00 28.46
N ILE A 12 22.47 -8.11 29.21
CA ILE A 12 23.14 -9.35 28.81
C ILE A 12 22.38 -10.04 27.66
N ALA A 13 21.04 -10.06 27.71
CA ALA A 13 20.23 -10.67 26.66
C ALA A 13 20.34 -9.93 25.31
N ILE A 14 20.50 -8.60 25.34
CA ILE A 14 20.70 -7.80 24.12
C ILE A 14 22.16 -7.91 23.64
N GLY A 15 23.14 -7.91 24.56
CA GLY A 15 24.57 -7.94 24.24
C GLY A 15 25.05 -9.25 23.60
N SER A 16 24.45 -10.39 23.92
CA SER A 16 24.81 -11.69 23.36
C SER A 16 24.38 -11.91 21.90
N LEU A 17 23.45 -11.09 21.39
CA LEU A 17 22.93 -11.21 20.01
C LEU A 17 23.78 -10.47 18.96
N LEU A 18 24.74 -9.64 19.39
CA LEU A 18 25.59 -8.85 18.48
C LEU A 18 26.83 -9.61 17.98
N THR A 19 27.11 -10.80 18.50
CA THR A 19 28.26 -11.61 18.10
C THR A 19 27.83 -12.84 17.30
N GLY A 20 27.79 -12.72 15.98
CA GLY A 20 27.54 -13.85 15.09
C GLY A 20 27.46 -13.43 13.63
N ALA A 21 28.61 -13.21 13.00
CA ALA A 21 28.71 -13.00 11.57
C ALA A 21 28.52 -14.33 10.83
N THR A 22 27.54 -14.42 9.92
CA THR A 22 27.65 -15.28 8.72
C THR A 22 26.90 -14.65 7.55
N VAL A 23 27.66 -14.38 6.49
CA VAL A 23 27.19 -14.02 5.15
C VAL A 23 26.56 -15.26 4.50
N VAL A 24 25.27 -15.25 4.16
CA VAL A 24 24.68 -16.26 3.28
C VAL A 24 23.59 -15.64 2.39
N ALA A 25 23.63 -16.03 1.10
CA ALA A 25 22.73 -15.66 0.03
C ALA A 25 21.26 -16.02 0.29
N ALA A 26 20.36 -15.34 -0.43
CA ALA A 26 18.90 -15.46 -0.38
C ALA A 26 18.38 -16.91 -0.33
N GLN A 27 18.20 -17.42 0.88
CA GLN A 27 17.33 -18.52 1.27
C GLN A 27 16.77 -18.15 2.64
N ASP A 28 15.49 -18.45 2.89
CA ASP A 28 14.70 -18.06 4.06
C ASP A 28 15.54 -17.71 5.30
N VAL A 29 15.61 -16.41 5.62
CA VAL A 29 16.39 -15.93 6.77
C VAL A 29 15.67 -16.40 8.04
N HIS A 30 16.15 -17.50 8.61
CA HIS A 30 15.72 -17.95 9.93
C HIS A 30 16.24 -16.98 10.99
N VAL A 31 15.43 -15.98 11.29
CA VAL A 31 15.73 -14.97 12.31
C VAL A 31 15.53 -15.57 13.71
N GLN A 32 16.61 -15.68 14.48
CA GLN A 32 16.54 -15.90 15.92
C GLN A 32 16.12 -14.59 16.60
N ALA A 33 14.83 -14.42 16.87
CA ALA A 33 14.28 -13.27 17.60
C ALA A 33 13.78 -13.69 18.97
N ILE A 34 14.02 -12.84 19.97
CA ILE A 34 13.41 -13.00 21.29
C ILE A 34 11.98 -12.45 21.21
N LYS A 35 11.01 -13.31 21.52
CA LYS A 35 9.61 -12.90 21.74
C LYS A 35 9.47 -12.45 23.19
N GLU A 36 9.31 -11.15 23.41
CA GLU A 36 9.14 -10.59 24.75
C GLU A 36 7.88 -9.72 24.87
N LYS A 37 7.20 -9.78 26.02
CA LYS A 37 6.06 -8.90 26.32
C LYS A 37 6.57 -7.66 27.05
N ILE A 38 6.47 -6.50 26.39
CA ILE A 38 7.01 -5.22 26.91
C ILE A 38 5.89 -4.20 27.14
N SER A 39 6.09 -3.27 28.07
CA SER A 39 5.20 -2.11 28.23
C SER A 39 5.44 -1.07 27.14
N MET A 40 4.36 -0.55 26.55
CA MET A 40 4.41 0.49 25.51
C MET A 40 3.95 1.83 26.08
N PHE A 41 4.69 2.88 25.73
CA PHE A 41 4.32 4.26 26.00
C PHE A 41 4.36 5.04 24.70
N VAL A 42 3.34 5.87 24.47
CA VAL A 42 3.28 6.81 23.33
C VAL A 42 2.99 8.18 23.91
N ASP A 43 3.82 9.16 23.56
CA ASP A 43 3.77 10.52 24.11
C ASP A 43 3.77 10.53 25.65
N GLY A 44 4.60 9.69 26.26
CA GLY A 44 4.72 9.55 27.72
C GLY A 44 3.54 8.84 28.41
N SER A 45 2.47 8.53 27.67
CA SER A 45 1.28 7.86 28.22
C SER A 45 1.35 6.35 28.03
N SER A 46 1.04 5.58 29.08
CA SER A 46 0.99 4.12 29.03
C SER A 46 -0.11 3.63 28.08
N LYS A 47 0.23 2.70 27.19
CA LYS A 47 -0.66 2.09 26.18
C LYS A 47 -0.84 0.58 26.42
N GLY A 48 -0.46 0.10 27.61
CA GLY A 48 -0.50 -1.30 27.98
C GLY A 48 0.75 -2.06 27.57
N SER A 49 0.64 -3.38 27.42
CA SER A 49 1.76 -4.24 27.03
C SER A 49 1.54 -4.85 25.65
N THR A 50 2.60 -4.97 24.86
CA THR A 50 2.61 -5.56 23.52
C THR A 50 3.64 -6.68 23.43
N GLN A 51 3.42 -7.62 22.52
CA GLN A 51 4.40 -8.64 22.18
C GLN A 51 5.39 -8.05 21.17
N ALA A 52 6.64 -7.87 21.58
CA ALA A 52 7.72 -7.42 20.72
C ALA A 52 8.59 -8.59 20.24
N LEU A 53 9.29 -8.34 19.13
CA LEU A 53 10.39 -9.16 18.64
C LEU A 53 11.67 -8.35 18.77
N ILE A 54 12.66 -8.88 19.49
CA ILE A 54 13.98 -8.27 19.59
C ILE A 54 14.91 -9.03 18.66
N TYR A 55 15.46 -8.32 17.68
CA TYR A 55 16.39 -8.86 16.69
C TYR A 55 17.52 -7.88 16.44
N GLN A 56 18.77 -8.34 16.58
CA GLN A 56 19.99 -7.52 16.43
C GLN A 56 19.95 -6.21 17.22
N GLY A 57 19.46 -6.26 18.47
CA GLY A 57 19.30 -5.08 19.32
C GLY A 57 18.20 -4.11 18.90
N THR A 58 17.42 -4.42 17.86
CA THR A 58 16.25 -3.64 17.43
C THR A 58 14.97 -4.28 17.94
N THR A 59 14.11 -3.47 18.57
CA THR A 59 12.79 -3.89 19.05
C THR A 59 11.74 -3.61 17.99
N TYR A 60 11.20 -4.68 17.40
CA TYR A 60 10.09 -4.62 16.46
C TYR A 60 8.78 -4.83 17.21
N VAL A 61 7.82 -3.96 16.92
CA VAL A 61 6.51 -3.98 17.56
C VAL A 61 5.44 -4.20 16.49
N PRO A 62 4.38 -4.99 16.75
CA PRO A 62 3.29 -5.15 15.81
C PRO A 62 2.69 -3.80 15.43
N ALA A 63 2.60 -3.53 14.12
CA ALA A 63 1.98 -2.30 13.62
C ALA A 63 0.53 -2.14 14.14
N ARG A 64 -0.18 -3.25 14.39
CA ARG A 64 -1.51 -3.25 15.01
C ARG A 64 -1.49 -2.63 16.42
N SER A 65 -0.56 -3.05 17.28
CA SER A 65 -0.43 -2.47 18.64
C SER A 65 -0.11 -0.98 18.58
N MET A 66 0.74 -0.56 17.65
CA MET A 66 1.01 0.86 17.42
C MET A 66 -0.26 1.60 16.96
N SER A 67 -1.01 1.06 15.99
CA SER A 67 -2.24 1.67 15.50
C SER A 67 -3.31 1.83 16.59
N GLU A 68 -3.51 0.79 17.41
CA GLU A 68 -4.41 0.82 18.57
C GLU A 68 -3.99 1.89 19.57
N SER A 69 -2.68 2.01 19.84
CA SER A 69 -2.14 3.01 20.76
C SER A 69 -2.40 4.46 20.31
N LEU A 70 -2.45 4.66 18.98
CA LEU A 70 -2.76 5.93 18.31
C LEU A 70 -4.26 6.16 18.09
N GLY A 71 -5.12 5.20 18.45
CA GLY A 71 -6.56 5.26 18.19
C GLY A 71 -6.89 5.30 16.69
N LYS A 72 -6.09 4.64 15.86
CA LYS A 72 -6.26 4.59 14.40
C LYS A 72 -6.65 3.19 13.94
N SER A 73 -7.42 3.12 12.86
CA SER A 73 -7.66 1.89 12.10
C SER A 73 -6.39 1.43 11.39
N ILE A 74 -6.20 0.13 11.23
CA ILE A 74 -5.10 -0.45 10.46
C ILE A 74 -5.65 -1.44 9.44
N GLY A 75 -5.09 -1.47 8.24
CA GLY A 75 -5.48 -2.44 7.21
C GLY A 75 -4.47 -2.54 6.08
N MET A 76 -4.59 -3.60 5.29
CA MET A 76 -3.80 -3.81 4.08
C MET A 76 -4.66 -3.45 2.88
N TYR A 77 -4.07 -2.75 1.90
CA TYR A 77 -4.67 -2.56 0.59
C TYR A 77 -3.56 -2.56 -0.47
N ASP A 78 -3.69 -3.41 -1.50
CA ASP A 78 -2.67 -3.62 -2.54
C ASP A 78 -1.24 -3.77 -2.01
N GLN A 79 -1.03 -4.71 -1.08
CA GLN A 79 0.25 -4.97 -0.40
C GLN A 79 0.82 -3.80 0.41
N ASN A 80 0.12 -2.66 0.49
CA ASN A 80 0.48 -1.52 1.30
C ASN A 80 -0.24 -1.57 2.65
N LEU A 81 0.48 -1.23 3.72
CA LEU A 81 -0.06 -1.12 5.07
C LEU A 81 -0.54 0.32 5.33
N TYR A 82 -1.81 0.48 5.69
CA TYR A 82 -2.41 1.77 6.02
C TYR A 82 -2.69 1.84 7.52
N ILE A 83 -2.30 2.95 8.16
CA ILE A 83 -2.65 3.32 9.53
C ILE A 83 -3.44 4.63 9.47
N GLY A 84 -4.64 4.65 10.04
CA GLY A 84 -5.59 5.76 9.95
C GLY A 84 -6.48 5.64 8.72
N LYS A 85 -6.45 6.65 7.85
CA LYS A 85 -7.31 6.70 6.65
C LYS A 85 -6.98 5.53 5.74
N GLN A 86 -7.96 4.66 5.55
CA GLN A 86 -7.89 3.60 4.54
C GLN A 86 -8.35 4.16 3.19
N PRO A 87 -7.90 3.58 2.07
CA PRO A 87 -8.43 3.93 0.77
C PRO A 87 -9.92 3.62 0.75
N VAL A 88 -10.72 4.67 0.84
CA VAL A 88 -12.16 4.64 0.56
C VAL A 88 -12.31 5.35 -0.77
N VAL A 89 -12.61 4.60 -1.82
CA VAL A 89 -13.72 4.83 -2.75
C VAL A 89 -13.45 4.01 -3.98
N LYS A 90 -14.37 3.10 -4.28
CA LYS A 90 -14.46 2.34 -5.52
C LYS A 90 -14.95 3.31 -6.60
N VAL A 91 -14.03 4.00 -7.26
CA VAL A 91 -14.28 4.74 -8.51
C VAL A 91 -15.18 3.85 -9.35
N THR A 92 -16.32 4.36 -9.79
CA THR A 92 -17.21 3.63 -10.70
C THR A 92 -16.68 3.75 -12.13
N GLU A 93 -17.13 2.87 -13.01
CA GLU A 93 -16.81 2.94 -14.44
C GLU A 93 -17.08 4.34 -15.03
N GLN A 94 -18.24 4.90 -14.71
CA GLN A 94 -18.63 6.26 -15.12
C GLN A 94 -17.69 7.33 -14.56
N GLN A 95 -17.28 7.19 -13.31
CA GLN A 95 -16.28 8.11 -12.73
C GLN A 95 -14.92 7.96 -13.41
N ALA A 96 -14.50 6.75 -13.79
CA ALA A 96 -13.24 6.54 -14.51
C ALA A 96 -13.25 7.23 -15.89
N ILE A 97 -14.34 7.09 -16.65
CA ILE A 97 -14.55 7.79 -17.93
C ILE A 97 -14.47 9.31 -17.74
N GLN A 98 -15.19 9.84 -16.75
CA GLN A 98 -15.24 11.28 -16.46
C GLN A 98 -13.89 11.84 -16.00
N LEU A 99 -13.12 11.05 -15.21
CA LEU A 99 -11.77 11.43 -14.79
C LEU A 99 -10.83 11.55 -16.01
N VAL A 100 -10.89 10.60 -16.96
CA VAL A 100 -10.09 10.64 -18.19
C VAL A 100 -10.50 11.81 -19.08
N ARG A 101 -11.81 12.00 -19.33
CA ARG A 101 -12.33 13.15 -20.08
C ARG A 101 -11.83 14.48 -19.49
N LYS A 102 -11.95 14.65 -18.17
CA LYS A 102 -11.50 15.86 -17.48
C LYS A 102 -9.99 16.07 -17.57
N LYS A 103 -9.17 15.03 -17.35
CA LYS A 103 -7.70 15.13 -17.37
C LYS A 103 -7.18 15.57 -18.73
N TYR A 104 -7.72 14.99 -19.80
CA TYR A 104 -7.30 15.27 -21.17
C TYR A 104 -8.16 16.32 -21.88
N LYS A 105 -9.04 17.00 -21.13
CA LYS A 105 -9.90 18.09 -21.61
C LYS A 105 -10.76 17.70 -22.83
N ILE A 106 -11.24 16.45 -22.84
CA ILE A 106 -12.13 15.93 -23.88
C ILE A 106 -13.54 16.42 -23.55
N ALA A 107 -14.10 17.27 -24.41
CA ALA A 107 -15.46 17.77 -24.25
C ALA A 107 -16.49 16.63 -24.38
N GLU A 108 -17.63 16.74 -23.68
CA GLU A 108 -18.76 15.81 -23.86
C GLU A 108 -19.32 15.83 -25.29
N SER A 109 -19.20 16.97 -25.99
CA SER A 109 -19.57 17.10 -27.41
C SER A 109 -18.50 16.62 -28.38
N SER A 110 -17.40 16.05 -27.90
CA SER A 110 -16.34 15.51 -28.76
C SER A 110 -16.85 14.30 -29.55
N HIS A 111 -16.32 14.11 -30.75
CA HIS A 111 -16.53 12.89 -31.55
C HIS A 111 -15.76 11.68 -31.00
N LEU A 112 -14.89 11.88 -30.00
CA LEU A 112 -14.13 10.82 -29.35
C LEU A 112 -15.02 9.98 -28.41
N TYR A 113 -14.95 8.68 -28.59
CA TYR A 113 -15.42 7.68 -27.65
C TYR A 113 -14.43 7.58 -26.48
N VAL A 114 -14.97 7.52 -25.26
CA VAL A 114 -14.21 7.33 -24.02
C VAL A 114 -14.94 6.29 -23.20
N GLU A 115 -14.43 5.07 -23.21
CA GLU A 115 -15.14 3.90 -22.70
C GLU A 115 -14.21 3.03 -21.87
N VAL A 116 -14.77 2.26 -20.94
CA VAL A 116 -13.99 1.23 -20.25
C VAL A 116 -13.97 -0.02 -21.13
N ASP A 117 -12.77 -0.40 -21.55
CA ASP A 117 -12.53 -1.60 -22.34
C ASP A 117 -12.38 -2.84 -21.46
N SER A 118 -11.69 -2.69 -20.32
CA SER A 118 -11.47 -3.80 -19.40
C SER A 118 -11.42 -3.36 -17.93
N GLU A 119 -11.77 -4.30 -17.05
CA GLU A 119 -11.85 -4.10 -15.60
C GLU A 119 -11.06 -5.19 -14.87
N THR A 120 -10.22 -4.80 -13.89
CA THR A 120 -9.61 -5.74 -12.93
C THR A 120 -10.13 -5.46 -11.52
N SER A 121 -9.65 -6.17 -10.50
CA SER A 121 -9.99 -5.87 -9.10
C SER A 121 -9.54 -4.47 -8.66
N THR A 122 -8.47 -3.93 -9.26
CA THR A 122 -7.82 -2.69 -8.80
C THR A 122 -7.91 -1.52 -9.77
N LYS A 123 -8.22 -1.76 -11.06
CA LYS A 123 -8.21 -0.71 -12.08
C LYS A 123 -9.27 -0.88 -13.17
N TYR A 124 -9.58 0.23 -13.84
CA TYR A 124 -10.25 0.26 -15.14
C TYR A 124 -9.24 0.62 -16.21
N THR A 125 -9.30 -0.04 -17.37
CA THR A 125 -8.60 0.39 -18.57
C THR A 125 -9.58 1.19 -19.42
N VAL A 126 -9.33 2.49 -19.56
CA VAL A 126 -10.16 3.40 -20.37
C VAL A 126 -9.52 3.58 -21.74
N HIS A 127 -10.28 3.30 -22.79
CA HIS A 127 -9.90 3.49 -24.19
C HIS A 127 -10.45 4.81 -24.70
N VAL A 128 -9.59 5.61 -25.31
CA VAL A 128 -9.99 6.83 -26.03
C VAL A 128 -9.72 6.61 -27.51
N TYR A 129 -10.77 6.68 -28.32
CA TYR A 129 -10.70 6.42 -29.75
C TYR A 129 -11.76 7.19 -30.53
N GLU A 130 -11.59 7.25 -31.84
CA GLU A 130 -12.65 7.63 -32.77
C GLU A 130 -12.87 6.50 -33.78
N VAL A 131 -14.06 6.48 -34.38
CA VAL A 131 -14.36 5.61 -35.52
C VAL A 131 -14.31 6.48 -36.77
N VAL A 132 -13.34 6.18 -37.63
CA VAL A 132 -13.14 6.89 -38.91
C VAL A 132 -13.76 6.05 -40.01
N GLN A 133 -14.61 6.68 -40.82
CA GLN A 133 -15.21 6.02 -41.97
C GLN A 133 -14.25 6.09 -43.17
N ASP A 134 -13.94 4.93 -43.76
CA ASP A 134 -13.06 4.83 -44.93
C ASP A 134 -13.86 4.95 -46.23
N ASP A 135 -15.02 4.29 -46.29
CA ASP A 135 -15.98 4.39 -47.39
C ASP A 135 -17.42 4.11 -46.90
N ALA A 136 -18.36 3.95 -47.84
CA ALA A 136 -19.77 3.72 -47.51
C ALA A 136 -20.04 2.44 -46.70
N GLU A 137 -19.14 1.46 -46.74
CA GLU A 137 -19.31 0.14 -46.11
C GLU A 137 -18.22 -0.18 -45.07
N THR A 138 -17.10 0.54 -45.07
CA THR A 138 -15.93 0.25 -44.23
C THR A 138 -15.54 1.40 -43.30
N SER A 139 -15.04 1.03 -42.12
CA SER A 139 -14.52 1.96 -41.12
C SER A 139 -13.39 1.31 -40.32
N HIS A 140 -12.58 2.13 -39.67
CA HIS A 140 -11.55 1.69 -38.73
C HIS A 140 -11.56 2.53 -37.45
N THR A 141 -10.94 1.98 -36.41
CA THR A 141 -10.78 2.66 -35.11
C THR A 141 -9.41 3.33 -35.03
N ALA A 142 -9.39 4.65 -34.90
CA ALA A 142 -8.18 5.40 -34.61
C ALA A 142 -8.06 5.61 -33.08
N THR A 143 -7.05 4.98 -32.47
CA THR A 143 -6.83 5.05 -31.02
C THR A 143 -5.99 6.26 -30.65
N TYR A 144 -6.49 7.05 -29.70
CA TYR A 144 -5.79 8.20 -29.13
C TYR A 144 -5.05 7.84 -27.84
N GLY A 145 -5.52 6.84 -27.09
CA GLY A 145 -4.80 6.38 -25.91
C GLY A 145 -5.52 5.34 -25.08
N TRP A 146 -4.74 4.70 -24.21
CA TRP A 146 -5.17 3.72 -23.23
C TRP A 146 -4.72 4.17 -21.84
N TYR A 147 -5.64 4.22 -20.90
CA TYR A 147 -5.41 4.79 -19.57
C TYR A 147 -5.85 3.84 -18.47
N ASP A 148 -4.91 3.46 -17.61
CA ASP A 148 -5.21 2.78 -16.36
C ASP A 148 -5.72 3.79 -15.33
N VAL A 149 -6.95 3.60 -14.84
CA VAL A 149 -7.54 4.36 -13.73
C VAL A 149 -7.60 3.48 -12.50
N ASP A 150 -6.82 3.83 -11.48
CA ASP A 150 -6.83 3.14 -10.19
C ASP A 150 -8.18 3.35 -9.49
N LYS A 151 -8.83 2.23 -9.14
CA LYS A 151 -10.20 2.25 -8.61
C LYS A 151 -10.34 2.84 -7.23
N PHE A 152 -9.25 3.09 -6.51
CA PHE A 152 -9.26 3.44 -5.10
C PHE A 152 -8.69 4.83 -4.85
N THR A 153 -7.90 5.32 -5.80
CA THR A 153 -7.26 6.63 -5.77
C THR A 153 -7.71 7.53 -6.90
N GLY A 154 -8.32 6.98 -7.97
CA GLY A 154 -8.63 7.70 -9.19
C GLY A 154 -7.40 8.13 -9.99
N LYS A 155 -6.21 7.63 -9.63
CA LYS A 155 -4.95 7.95 -10.33
C LYS A 155 -5.01 7.42 -11.76
N ILE A 156 -4.77 8.31 -12.72
CA ILE A 156 -4.72 7.97 -14.14
C ILE A 156 -3.27 7.81 -14.59
N THR A 157 -2.94 6.65 -15.15
CA THR A 157 -1.63 6.33 -15.74
C THR A 157 -1.78 6.04 -17.24
N SER A 158 -0.99 6.71 -18.08
CA SER A 158 -0.97 6.41 -19.52
C SER A 158 -0.22 5.12 -19.77
N MET A 159 -0.73 4.28 -20.67
CA MET A 159 -0.03 3.06 -21.10
C MET A 159 0.96 3.33 -22.24
N PHE A 160 0.87 4.50 -22.87
CA PHE A 160 1.73 4.98 -23.96
C PHE A 160 2.10 6.45 -23.77
#